data_AF-A0A7W7IGZ1-F1
#
_entry.id   AF-A0A7W7IGZ1-F1
#
_cell.length_a   1.000
_cell.length_b   1.000
_cell.length_c   1.000
_cell.angle_alpha   90.00
_cell.angle_beta   90.00
_cell.angle_gamma   90.00
#
_symmetry.space_group_name_H-M   'P 1'
#
loop_
_entity.id
_entity.type
_entity.pdbx_description
1 polymer ?
#
loop_
_entity_poly.entity_id
_entity_poly.type
_entity_poly.pdbx_seq_one_letter_code
_entity_poly.pdbx_strand_id
1 'polypeptide(L)'
;MPEEMQIAVSGPKVEDLRKQWLTAGASHFDEAGLNIAVRLLNRGQRRVRIIGLEVVELVQKPPLNGTLLHLPGQGGADVFRIAFNLDEARPIPREVDGKGNVQGPFFQHQELELNKDDRDTIWVPVAVSRYSVKFRLRLSYFVGDDAKPQTMTLDDAGRPFALTAVNCPRGVRTYRRIYTSLTPDWGNFQGRLSQVPNPAEYWTPVRDNLDRCPLDFASKIKQIAQLTG
;
A
#
# COMPACT_ATOMS: atom_id res chain seq x y z
N MET A 1 -25.70 -3.40 -46.56
CA MET A 1 -24.67 -3.98 -45.68
C MET A 1 -25.04 -3.57 -44.27
N PRO A 2 -25.30 -4.50 -43.33
CA PRO A 2 -25.54 -4.14 -41.93
C PRO A 2 -24.22 -3.94 -41.21
N GLU A 3 -24.12 -2.86 -40.43
CA GLU A 3 -23.05 -2.60 -39.48
C GLU A 3 -22.97 -3.74 -38.45
N GLU A 4 -21.80 -4.34 -38.30
CA GLU A 4 -21.49 -5.26 -37.22
C GLU A 4 -21.55 -4.50 -35.88
N MET A 5 -22.58 -4.78 -35.10
CA MET A 5 -22.68 -4.35 -33.71
C MET A 5 -21.61 -5.07 -32.88
N GLN A 6 -20.49 -4.40 -32.59
CA GLN A 6 -19.49 -4.90 -31.65
C GLN A 6 -20.03 -4.77 -30.22
N ILE A 7 -20.50 -5.88 -29.64
CA ILE A 7 -20.78 -5.96 -28.21
C ILE A 7 -19.44 -6.11 -27.49
N ALA A 8 -18.87 -4.99 -27.02
CA ALA A 8 -17.72 -5.02 -26.13
C ALA A 8 -18.17 -5.46 -24.73
N VAL A 9 -17.95 -6.74 -24.39
CA VAL A 9 -18.08 -7.21 -23.00
C VAL A 9 -16.84 -6.73 -22.24
N SER A 10 -16.96 -5.63 -21.49
CA SER A 10 -15.90 -5.18 -20.57
C SER A 10 -15.80 -6.16 -19.40
N GLY A 11 -14.68 -6.88 -19.29
CA GLY A 11 -14.33 -7.60 -18.07
C GLY A 11 -14.20 -6.64 -16.87
N PRO A 12 -14.20 -7.14 -15.62
CA PRO A 12 -14.10 -6.28 -14.44
C PRO A 12 -12.79 -5.47 -14.45
N LYS A 13 -12.81 -4.25 -13.90
CA LYS A 13 -11.59 -3.46 -13.76
C LYS A 13 -10.65 -4.16 -12.76
N VAL A 14 -9.34 -4.02 -12.96
CA VAL A 14 -8.32 -4.58 -12.05
C VAL A 14 -8.53 -4.14 -10.60
N GLU A 15 -8.98 -2.90 -10.41
CA GLU A 15 -9.31 -2.36 -9.09
C GLU A 15 -10.48 -3.11 -8.42
N ASP A 16 -11.49 -3.51 -9.19
CA ASP A 16 -12.64 -4.26 -8.68
C ASP A 16 -12.24 -5.69 -8.31
N LEU A 17 -11.38 -6.33 -9.11
CA LEU A 17 -10.80 -7.63 -8.79
C LEU A 17 -9.94 -7.57 -7.52
N ARG A 18 -9.11 -6.54 -7.37
CA ARG A 18 -8.32 -6.32 -6.15
C ARG A 18 -9.24 -6.19 -4.93
N LYS A 19 -10.30 -5.39 -5.01
CA LYS A 19 -11.30 -5.25 -3.93
C LYS A 19 -11.96 -6.57 -3.58
N GLN A 20 -12.31 -7.38 -4.58
CA GLN A 20 -12.91 -8.71 -4.36
C GLN A 20 -11.95 -9.66 -3.65
N TRP A 21 -10.68 -9.72 -4.06
CA TRP A 21 -9.69 -10.60 -3.43
C TRP A 21 -9.34 -10.20 -2.01
N LEU A 22 -9.14 -8.90 -1.75
CA LEU A 22 -9.01 -8.39 -0.39
C LEU A 22 -10.25 -8.75 0.44
N THR A 23 -11.43 -8.71 -0.20
CA THR A 23 -12.66 -9.11 0.45
C THR A 23 -12.73 -10.59 0.82
N ALA A 24 -12.14 -11.44 -0.01
CA ALA A 24 -11.97 -12.87 0.24
C ALA A 24 -10.81 -13.20 1.21
N GLY A 25 -10.10 -12.18 1.73
CA GLY A 25 -9.01 -12.35 2.70
C GLY A 25 -7.60 -12.40 2.11
N ALA A 26 -7.42 -11.98 0.85
CA ALA A 26 -6.08 -11.77 0.30
C ALA A 26 -5.32 -10.67 1.05
N SER A 27 -4.00 -10.75 1.04
CA SER A 27 -3.10 -9.72 1.57
C SER A 27 -2.39 -8.99 0.43
N HIS A 28 -2.10 -7.71 0.62
CA HIS A 28 -1.24 -6.98 -0.32
C HIS A 28 0.17 -7.57 -0.33
N PHE A 29 0.77 -7.59 -1.51
CA PHE A 29 2.14 -8.04 -1.71
C PHE A 29 3.08 -6.83 -1.71
N ASP A 30 4.04 -6.80 -0.78
CA ASP A 30 4.98 -5.68 -0.64
C ASP A 30 6.20 -5.83 -1.58
N GLU A 31 5.94 -5.71 -2.88
CA GLU A 31 7.00 -5.48 -3.87
C GLU A 31 7.32 -3.99 -4.04
N ALA A 32 6.30 -3.14 -3.93
CA ALA A 32 6.38 -1.69 -4.06
C ALA A 32 5.59 -0.98 -2.94
N GLY A 33 5.56 -1.54 -1.73
CA GLY A 33 4.81 -1.00 -0.61
C GLY A 33 3.30 -1.14 -0.71
N LEU A 34 2.62 -0.82 0.38
CA LEU A 34 1.20 -0.50 0.38
C LEU A 34 1.04 0.99 0.64
N ASN A 35 0.41 1.72 -0.30
CA ASN A 35 0.11 3.13 -0.16
C ASN A 35 -1.33 3.30 0.34
N ILE A 36 -1.49 3.86 1.54
CA ILE A 36 -2.80 4.16 2.12
C ILE A 36 -3.08 5.65 1.93
N ALA A 37 -4.19 5.97 1.27
CA ALA A 37 -4.66 7.34 1.12
C ALA A 37 -5.63 7.70 2.25
N VAL A 38 -5.21 8.56 3.18
CA VAL A 38 -6.09 9.07 4.24
C VAL A 38 -6.64 10.42 3.77
N ARG A 39 -7.87 10.42 3.28
CA ARG A 39 -8.57 11.64 2.84
C ARG A 39 -9.29 12.30 3.99
N LEU A 40 -8.95 13.55 4.23
CA LEU A 40 -9.45 14.34 5.34
C LEU A 40 -10.29 15.50 4.80
N LEU A 41 -11.44 15.72 5.43
CA LEU A 41 -12.35 16.81 5.10
C LEU A 41 -12.95 17.36 6.39
N ASN A 42 -12.76 18.65 6.64
CA ASN A 42 -13.41 19.29 7.77
C ASN A 42 -14.71 19.98 7.30
N ARG A 43 -15.87 19.40 7.62
CA ARG A 43 -17.19 20.03 7.38
C ARG A 43 -17.67 20.90 8.54
N GLY A 44 -16.91 20.94 9.64
CA GLY A 44 -17.25 21.70 10.83
C GLY A 44 -16.83 23.17 10.73
N GLN A 45 -17.43 24.01 11.57
CA GLN A 45 -17.02 25.42 11.68
C GLN A 45 -15.72 25.60 12.49
N ARG A 46 -15.33 24.59 13.27
CA ARG A 46 -14.16 24.63 14.14
C ARG A 46 -12.95 24.02 13.42
N ARG A 47 -11.77 24.62 13.62
CA ARG A 47 -10.50 24.09 13.13
C ARG A 47 -10.25 22.69 13.69
N VAL A 48 -9.67 21.81 12.87
CA VAL A 48 -9.19 20.49 13.31
C VAL A 48 -7.67 20.47 13.25
N ARG A 49 -7.02 20.06 14.34
CA ARG A 49 -5.56 19.87 14.39
C ARG A 49 -5.26 18.40 14.56
N ILE A 50 -4.57 17.81 13.59
CA ILE A 50 -4.12 16.42 13.65
C ILE A 50 -2.73 16.42 14.28
N ILE A 51 -2.63 15.68 15.38
CA ILE A 51 -1.45 15.65 16.25
C ILE A 51 -0.73 14.31 16.22
N GLY A 52 -1.31 13.29 15.57
CA GLY A 52 -0.70 11.98 15.54
C GLY A 52 -1.38 11.00 14.60
N LEU A 53 -0.57 10.05 14.13
CA LEU A 53 -1.00 8.87 13.41
C LEU A 53 -0.16 7.69 13.90
N GLU A 54 -0.83 6.63 14.35
CA GLU A 54 -0.18 5.49 14.97
C GLU A 54 -0.62 4.19 14.32
N VAL A 55 0.30 3.22 14.23
CA VAL A 55 -0.04 1.83 13.92
C VAL A 55 -0.54 1.16 15.19
N VAL A 56 -1.75 0.62 15.17
CA VAL A 56 -2.38 -0.10 16.29
C VAL A 56 -2.78 -1.51 15.87
N GLU A 57 -2.92 -2.39 16.86
CA GLU A 57 -3.27 -3.80 16.66
C GLU A 57 -2.34 -4.53 15.66
N LEU A 58 -1.06 -4.18 15.69
CA LEU A 58 -0.06 -4.78 14.81
C LEU A 58 0.14 -6.26 15.18
N VAL A 59 -0.17 -7.14 14.24
CA VAL A 59 0.12 -8.57 14.31
C VAL A 59 1.14 -8.91 13.26
N GLN A 60 2.29 -9.45 13.67
CA GLN A 60 3.36 -9.91 12.78
C GLN A 60 3.40 -11.45 12.74
N LYS A 61 3.52 -12.00 11.53
CA LYS A 61 3.67 -13.44 11.25
C LYS A 61 4.74 -13.65 10.18
N PRO A 62 5.25 -14.88 9.97
CA PRO A 62 6.10 -15.17 8.82
C PRO A 62 5.43 -14.77 7.49
N PRO A 63 6.19 -14.36 6.47
CA PRO A 63 5.66 -14.01 5.15
C PRO A 63 4.81 -15.15 4.56
N LEU A 64 3.76 -14.78 3.83
CA LEU A 64 2.89 -15.76 3.19
C LEU A 64 3.63 -16.45 2.04
N ASN A 65 3.48 -17.78 1.94
CA ASN A 65 4.15 -18.61 0.92
C ASN A 65 3.16 -19.33 -0.03
N GLY A 66 1.89 -18.91 0.00
CA GLY A 66 0.79 -19.55 -0.73
C GLY A 66 0.75 -19.18 -2.21
N THR A 67 -0.31 -18.49 -2.61
CA THR A 67 -0.51 -18.05 -4.00
C THR A 67 -0.17 -16.56 -4.12
N LEU A 68 0.71 -16.22 -5.05
CA LEU A 68 0.99 -14.85 -5.47
C LEU A 68 0.22 -14.54 -6.75
N LEU A 69 -0.56 -13.46 -6.72
CA LEU A 69 -1.15 -12.84 -7.89
C LEU A 69 -0.34 -11.57 -8.18
N HIS A 70 0.52 -11.60 -9.21
CA HIS A 70 1.33 -10.45 -9.60
C HIS A 70 0.66 -9.71 -10.75
N LEU A 71 0.20 -8.49 -10.47
CA LEU A 71 -0.32 -7.56 -11.46
C LEU A 71 0.58 -6.32 -11.41
N PRO A 72 1.42 -6.07 -12.43
CA PRO A 72 2.31 -4.90 -12.41
C PRO A 72 1.49 -3.63 -12.24
N GLY A 73 1.91 -2.71 -11.37
CA GLY A 73 1.23 -1.43 -11.20
C GLY A 73 1.45 -0.51 -12.41
N GLN A 74 0.48 0.36 -12.69
CA GLN A 74 0.77 1.60 -13.40
C GLN A 74 1.16 2.63 -12.34
N GLY A 75 2.34 3.23 -12.51
CA GLY A 75 2.80 4.31 -11.65
C GLY A 75 1.78 5.45 -11.57
N GLY A 76 1.77 6.16 -10.45
CA GLY A 76 0.93 7.34 -10.25
C GLY A 76 1.62 8.30 -9.30
N ALA A 77 1.69 9.58 -9.67
CA ALA A 77 2.42 10.62 -8.94
C ALA A 77 1.72 11.04 -7.66
N ASP A 78 2.11 10.42 -6.55
CA ASP A 78 1.72 10.82 -5.21
C ASP A 78 2.93 11.37 -4.44
N VAL A 79 2.77 12.57 -3.88
CA VAL A 79 3.75 13.13 -2.95
C VAL A 79 3.52 12.49 -1.59
N PHE A 80 4.44 11.63 -1.17
CA PHE A 80 4.42 11.01 0.14
C PHE A 80 4.79 12.02 1.21
N ARG A 81 4.05 11.99 2.33
CA ARG A 81 4.35 12.85 3.50
C ARG A 81 4.83 12.03 4.69
N ILE A 82 4.27 10.83 4.88
CA ILE A 82 4.50 10.02 6.08
C ILE A 82 4.71 8.56 5.71
N ALA A 83 5.73 7.89 6.22
CA ALA A 83 5.93 6.45 6.05
C ALA A 83 6.03 5.68 7.37
N PHE A 84 5.65 4.39 7.32
CA PHE A 84 5.84 3.46 8.44
C PHE A 84 6.68 2.24 8.05
N ASN A 85 7.65 1.92 8.91
CA ASN A 85 8.36 0.65 8.88
C ASN A 85 7.64 -0.37 9.78
N LEU A 86 6.94 -1.33 9.19
CA LEU A 86 6.16 -2.33 9.93
C LEU A 86 6.98 -3.52 10.43
N ASP A 87 8.29 -3.54 10.18
CA ASP A 87 9.20 -4.49 10.85
C ASP A 87 9.55 -4.06 12.28
N GLU A 88 9.34 -2.77 12.63
CA GLU A 88 9.57 -2.25 13.97
C GLU A 88 8.47 -2.73 14.93
N ALA A 89 8.84 -3.07 16.17
CA ALA A 89 7.88 -3.48 17.20
C ALA A 89 6.91 -2.36 17.58
N ARG A 90 7.33 -1.10 17.42
CA ARG A 90 6.51 0.11 17.62
C ARG A 90 6.77 1.07 16.46
N PRO A 91 6.09 0.89 15.31
CA PRO A 91 6.29 1.75 14.15
C PRO A 91 5.94 3.20 14.48
N ILE A 92 6.85 4.12 14.17
CA ILE A 92 6.62 5.55 14.28
C ILE A 92 6.43 6.17 12.89
N PRO A 93 5.57 7.19 12.74
CA PRO A 93 5.43 7.91 11.49
C PRO A 93 6.71 8.71 11.21
N ARG A 94 7.36 8.44 10.08
CA ARG A 94 8.54 9.18 9.63
C ARG A 94 8.18 10.09 8.46
N GLU A 95 8.76 11.28 8.44
CA GLU A 95 8.63 12.17 7.30
C GLU A 95 9.36 11.59 6.08
N VAL A 96 8.78 11.79 4.90
CA VAL A 96 9.37 11.38 3.63
C VAL A 96 9.31 12.56 2.66
N ASP A 97 10.41 12.84 1.97
CA ASP A 97 10.43 13.87 0.94
C ASP A 97 9.91 13.37 -0.42
N GLY A 98 9.72 14.27 -1.38
CA GLY A 98 9.27 13.91 -2.74
C GLY A 98 10.24 13.02 -3.53
N LYS A 99 11.43 12.69 -2.98
CA LYS A 99 12.40 11.76 -3.56
C LYS A 99 12.44 10.42 -2.82
N GLY A 100 11.56 10.22 -1.83
CA GLY A 100 11.51 9.01 -1.02
C GLY A 100 12.61 8.92 0.05
N ASN A 101 13.28 10.02 0.40
CA ASN A 101 14.22 10.02 1.51
C ASN A 101 13.45 10.05 2.83
N VAL A 102 13.70 9.05 3.68
CA VAL A 102 13.16 8.95 5.03
C VAL A 102 13.90 9.90 5.96
N GLN A 103 13.15 10.70 6.71
CA GLN A 103 13.67 11.64 7.70
C GLN A 103 13.23 11.24 9.13
N GLY A 104 13.24 12.21 10.04
CA GLY A 104 12.87 12.02 11.45
C GLY A 104 11.37 11.78 11.69
N PRO A 105 10.94 11.70 12.96
CA PRO A 105 9.55 11.51 13.32
C PRO A 105 8.68 12.71 12.89
N PHE A 106 7.60 12.45 12.15
CA PHE A 106 6.79 13.51 11.52
C PHE A 106 6.13 14.45 12.55
N PHE A 107 5.40 13.88 13.51
CA PHE A 107 4.62 14.65 14.50
C PHE A 107 5.46 15.27 15.63
N GLN A 108 6.79 15.13 15.61
CA GLN A 108 7.66 15.88 16.54
C GLN A 108 7.89 17.33 16.07
N HIS A 109 7.76 17.59 14.77
CA HIS A 109 8.10 18.87 14.17
C HIS A 109 6.93 19.53 13.44
N GLN A 110 5.88 18.76 13.13
CA GLN A 110 4.76 19.24 12.33
C GLN A 110 3.42 18.73 12.85
N GLU A 111 2.44 19.62 12.89
CA GLU A 111 1.02 19.28 13.00
C GLU A 111 0.33 19.58 11.67
N LEU A 112 -0.77 18.87 11.39
CA LEU A 112 -1.61 19.17 10.23
C LEU A 112 -2.87 19.89 10.70
N GLU A 113 -3.18 21.01 10.07
CA GLU A 113 -4.38 21.80 10.39
C GLU A 113 -5.37 21.80 9.24
N LEU A 114 -6.65 21.66 9.55
CA LEU A 114 -7.75 21.75 8.61
C LEU A 114 -8.74 22.80 9.11
N ASN A 115 -8.87 23.90 8.38
CA ASN A 115 -9.92 24.88 8.59
C ASN A 115 -11.25 24.37 8.03
N LYS A 116 -12.29 25.18 8.19
CA LYS A 116 -13.60 24.87 7.63
C LYS A 116 -13.49 24.66 6.12
N ASP A 117 -14.09 23.58 5.64
CA ASP A 117 -14.15 23.14 4.24
C ASP A 117 -12.80 22.76 3.60
N ASP A 118 -11.71 22.81 4.38
CA ASP A 118 -10.39 22.34 3.93
C ASP A 118 -10.40 20.83 3.66
N ARG A 119 -9.61 20.47 2.64
CA ARG A 119 -9.37 19.10 2.21
C ARG A 119 -7.88 18.86 2.16
N ASP A 120 -7.45 17.74 2.73
CA ASP A 120 -6.08 17.27 2.61
C ASP A 120 -6.10 15.76 2.40
N THR A 121 -5.05 15.23 1.77
CA THR A 121 -4.84 13.80 1.62
C THR A 121 -3.45 13.47 2.12
N ILE A 122 -3.39 12.63 3.16
CA ILE A 122 -2.13 12.09 3.66
C ILE A 122 -1.90 10.76 2.96
N TRP A 123 -0.88 10.73 2.12
CA TRP A 123 -0.37 9.48 1.55
C TRP A 123 0.58 8.82 2.55
N VAL A 124 0.22 7.60 2.94
CA VAL A 124 0.90 6.80 3.96
C VAL A 124 1.47 5.53 3.32
N PRO A 125 2.65 5.59 2.69
CA PRO A 125 3.40 4.40 2.32
C PRO A 125 3.77 3.60 3.57
N VAL A 126 3.41 2.32 3.55
CA VAL A 126 3.83 1.36 4.56
C VAL A 126 4.68 0.29 3.90
N ALA A 127 5.75 -0.10 4.60
CA ALA A 127 6.71 -1.08 4.11
C ALA A 127 6.98 -2.14 5.19
N VAL A 128 7.21 -3.36 4.73
CA VAL A 128 7.58 -4.53 5.53
C VAL A 128 8.58 -5.40 4.75
N SER A 129 9.66 -5.79 5.40
CA SER A 129 10.74 -6.58 4.80
C SER A 129 10.78 -8.02 5.30
N ARG A 130 10.21 -8.31 6.48
CA ARG A 130 10.37 -9.62 7.15
C ARG A 130 9.08 -10.35 7.47
N TYR A 131 7.95 -9.65 7.51
CA TYR A 131 6.71 -10.20 8.07
C TYR A 131 5.54 -10.14 7.09
N SER A 132 4.56 -11.00 7.33
CA SER A 132 3.17 -10.70 7.03
C SER A 132 2.54 -10.00 8.22
N VAL A 133 1.92 -8.86 7.97
CA VAL A 133 1.37 -7.98 8.98
C VAL A 133 -0.11 -7.73 8.76
N LYS A 134 -0.82 -7.62 9.88
CA LYS A 134 -2.16 -7.03 9.95
C LYS A 134 -2.13 -5.87 10.93
N PHE A 135 -2.75 -4.75 10.59
CA PHE A 135 -2.74 -3.56 11.44
C PHE A 135 -3.91 -2.62 11.13
N ARG A 136 -4.18 -1.70 12.05
CA ARG A 136 -5.04 -0.53 11.81
C ARG A 136 -4.23 0.74 12.05
N LEU A 137 -4.73 1.87 11.56
CA LEU A 137 -4.17 3.17 11.90
C LEU A 137 -5.08 3.87 12.91
N ARG A 138 -4.51 4.61 13.85
CA ARG A 138 -5.24 5.48 14.78
C ARG A 138 -4.79 6.92 14.56
N LEU A 139 -5.72 7.76 14.13
CA LEU A 139 -5.54 9.20 13.97
C LEU A 139 -5.93 9.89 15.28
N SER A 140 -5.09 10.79 15.78
CA SER A 140 -5.36 11.61 16.96
C SER A 140 -5.47 13.08 16.56
N TYR A 141 -6.52 13.77 17.02
CA TYR A 141 -6.79 15.15 16.62
C TYR A 141 -7.54 15.96 17.68
N PHE A 142 -7.40 17.28 17.65
CA PHE A 142 -8.21 18.24 18.40
C PHE A 142 -9.25 18.92 17.51
N VAL A 143 -10.37 19.35 18.10
CA VAL A 143 -11.39 20.16 17.43
C VAL A 143 -11.54 21.49 18.17
N GLY A 144 -11.26 22.60 17.52
CA GLY A 144 -11.19 23.92 18.16
C GLY A 144 -10.15 23.93 19.29
N ASP A 145 -10.60 24.38 20.46
CA ASP A 145 -9.77 24.46 21.69
C ASP A 145 -10.13 23.33 22.69
N ASP A 146 -10.68 22.22 22.21
CA ASP A 146 -11.00 21.07 23.05
C ASP A 146 -9.77 20.63 23.87
N ALA A 147 -9.95 20.45 25.19
CA ALA A 147 -8.85 20.13 26.10
C ALA A 147 -8.32 18.70 25.99
N LYS A 148 -9.03 17.81 25.27
CA LYS A 148 -8.66 16.40 25.10
C LYS A 148 -8.65 16.02 23.62
N PRO A 149 -7.63 15.27 23.16
CA PRO A 149 -7.61 14.79 21.79
C PRO A 149 -8.69 13.72 21.60
N GLN A 150 -9.36 13.80 20.45
CA GLN A 150 -10.21 12.75 19.92
C GLN A 150 -9.36 11.76 19.13
N THR A 151 -9.89 10.55 18.94
CA THR A 151 -9.22 9.52 18.13
C THR A 151 -10.19 8.90 17.14
N MET A 152 -9.68 8.51 15.98
CA MET A 152 -10.41 7.78 14.96
C MET A 152 -9.54 6.63 14.45
N THR A 153 -10.14 5.44 14.39
CA THR A 153 -9.48 4.27 13.81
C THR A 153 -9.78 4.18 12.32
N LEU A 154 -8.74 3.99 11.52
CA LEU A 154 -8.81 3.82 10.08
C LEU A 154 -8.47 2.37 9.72
N ASP A 155 -9.27 1.80 8.84
CA ASP A 155 -9.16 0.40 8.42
C ASP A 155 -9.61 0.21 6.96
N ASP A 156 -9.49 -1.02 6.44
CA ASP A 156 -9.91 -1.41 5.10
C ASP A 156 -11.35 -1.96 5.15
N ALA A 157 -12.31 -1.03 5.21
CA ALA A 157 -13.75 -1.32 5.24
C ALA A 157 -14.16 -2.30 6.37
N GLY A 158 -13.76 -1.99 7.60
CA GLY A 158 -14.03 -2.79 8.80
C GLY A 158 -12.97 -3.86 9.09
N ARG A 159 -11.96 -4.01 8.24
CA ARG A 159 -10.89 -5.01 8.39
C ARG A 159 -9.52 -4.37 8.57
N PRO A 160 -8.62 -4.97 9.36
CA PRO A 160 -7.24 -4.53 9.40
C PRO A 160 -6.62 -4.53 8.00
N PHE A 161 -5.81 -3.52 7.70
CA PHE A 161 -4.92 -3.55 6.55
C PHE A 161 -4.03 -4.79 6.64
N ALA A 162 -3.81 -5.46 5.51
CA ALA A 162 -3.00 -6.65 5.43
C ALA A 162 -1.92 -6.50 4.36
N LEU A 163 -0.67 -6.75 4.75
CA LEU A 163 0.51 -6.65 3.90
C LEU A 163 1.43 -7.85 4.17
N THR A 164 2.05 -8.40 3.13
CA THR A 164 3.09 -9.43 3.30
C THR A 164 4.36 -9.04 2.58
N ALA A 165 5.48 -9.14 3.30
CA ALA A 165 6.80 -9.07 2.71
C ALA A 165 6.97 -10.17 1.67
N VAL A 166 7.99 -10.00 0.81
CA VAL A 166 8.41 -11.03 -0.13
C VAL A 166 8.89 -12.25 0.62
N ASN A 167 8.24 -13.40 0.36
CA ASN A 167 8.70 -14.66 0.91
C ASN A 167 9.98 -15.12 0.21
N CYS A 168 11.09 -14.84 0.86
CA CYS A 168 12.43 -14.89 0.28
C CYS A 168 13.40 -15.74 1.12
N PRO A 169 13.06 -16.99 1.51
CA PRO A 169 13.96 -17.81 2.29
C PRO A 169 15.25 -18.04 1.49
N ARG A 170 16.39 -17.65 2.06
CA ARG A 170 17.74 -17.79 1.46
C ARG A 170 17.97 -16.99 0.17
N GLY A 171 17.28 -15.86 0.01
CA GLY A 171 17.51 -14.97 -1.14
C GLY A 171 16.80 -15.40 -2.42
N VAL A 172 15.91 -16.40 -2.34
CA VAL A 172 15.10 -16.86 -3.48
C VAL A 172 13.63 -16.63 -3.16
N ARG A 173 12.90 -15.96 -4.07
CA ARG A 173 11.45 -15.77 -3.96
C ARG A 173 10.76 -17.13 -4.04
N THR A 174 9.93 -17.48 -3.05
CA THR A 174 9.24 -18.77 -2.98
C THR A 174 7.74 -18.59 -2.75
N TYR A 175 6.94 -19.11 -3.68
CA TYR A 175 5.49 -19.19 -3.56
C TYR A 175 5.03 -20.54 -4.11
N ARG A 176 4.00 -21.12 -3.50
CA ARG A 176 3.39 -22.38 -3.97
C ARG A 176 2.82 -22.24 -5.38
N ARG A 177 2.24 -21.08 -5.69
CA ARG A 177 1.68 -20.75 -7.01
C ARG A 177 1.93 -19.28 -7.32
N ILE A 178 2.21 -18.98 -8.59
CA ILE A 178 2.32 -17.61 -9.10
C ILE A 178 1.42 -17.51 -10.33
N TYR A 179 0.57 -16.48 -10.35
CA TYR A 179 -0.18 -16.07 -11.52
C TYR A 179 0.20 -14.65 -11.88
N THR A 180 0.33 -14.37 -13.17
CA THR A 180 0.60 -13.03 -13.71
C THR A 180 -0.39 -12.72 -14.82
N SER A 181 -0.64 -11.43 -15.08
CA SER A 181 -1.29 -11.02 -16.33
C SER A 181 -0.36 -11.33 -17.51
N LEU A 182 -0.90 -11.86 -18.60
CA LEU A 182 -0.19 -12.12 -19.86
C LEU A 182 -0.29 -10.96 -20.87
N THR A 183 -1.17 -9.99 -20.62
CA THR A 183 -1.44 -8.89 -21.55
C THR A 183 -1.37 -7.55 -20.82
N PRO A 184 -0.58 -6.57 -21.31
CA PRO A 184 -0.51 -5.23 -20.74
C PRO A 184 -1.70 -4.35 -21.18
N ASP A 185 -2.92 -4.90 -21.23
CA ASP A 185 -4.10 -4.14 -21.66
C ASP A 185 -4.88 -3.67 -20.42
N TRP A 186 -4.65 -2.41 -20.07
CA TRP A 186 -4.94 -1.84 -18.76
C TRP A 186 -6.32 -1.15 -18.63
N GLY A 187 -7.11 -1.12 -19.70
CA GLY A 187 -8.46 -0.52 -19.70
C GLY A 187 -9.57 -1.47 -19.22
N ASN A 188 -9.40 -2.76 -19.47
CA ASN A 188 -10.32 -3.83 -19.08
C ASN A 188 -9.48 -5.08 -18.79
N PHE A 189 -9.62 -5.73 -17.62
CA PHE A 189 -8.99 -7.03 -17.43
C PHE A 189 -9.70 -8.07 -18.31
N GLN A 190 -9.24 -8.20 -19.55
CA GLN A 190 -9.62 -9.30 -20.46
C GLN A 190 -8.63 -10.48 -20.36
N GLY A 191 -7.58 -10.33 -19.56
CA GLY A 191 -6.47 -11.26 -19.48
C GLY A 191 -6.82 -12.58 -18.79
N ARG A 192 -6.37 -13.69 -19.38
CA ARG A 192 -6.34 -14.99 -18.73
C ARG A 192 -5.16 -15.00 -17.74
N LEU A 193 -5.44 -15.13 -16.44
CA LEU A 193 -4.38 -15.45 -15.47
C LEU A 193 -3.79 -16.81 -15.87
N SER A 194 -2.49 -16.81 -16.15
CA SER A 194 -1.77 -18.05 -16.43
C SER A 194 -0.85 -18.36 -15.27
N GLN A 195 -0.93 -19.60 -14.80
CA GLN A 195 0.00 -20.10 -13.82
C GLN A 195 1.38 -20.15 -14.46
N VAL A 196 2.39 -19.61 -13.78
CA VAL A 196 3.77 -19.76 -14.21
C VAL A 196 4.18 -21.23 -13.99
N PRO A 197 4.57 -21.98 -15.05
CA PRO A 197 4.88 -23.40 -14.95
C PRO A 197 6.06 -23.70 -14.01
N ASN A 198 7.08 -22.83 -14.03
CA ASN A 198 8.20 -22.87 -13.12
C ASN A 198 8.35 -21.51 -12.40
N PRO A 199 7.83 -21.37 -11.17
CA PRO A 199 7.94 -20.15 -10.37
C PRO A 199 9.38 -19.64 -10.18
N ALA A 200 10.39 -20.52 -10.25
CA ALA A 200 11.80 -20.13 -10.11
C ALA A 200 12.34 -19.44 -11.38
N GLU A 201 11.84 -19.82 -12.57
CA GLU A 201 12.26 -19.22 -13.85
C GLU A 201 11.57 -17.89 -14.14
N TYR A 202 10.39 -17.63 -13.58
CA TYR A 202 9.67 -16.36 -13.75
C TYR A 202 10.53 -15.13 -13.43
N TRP A 203 11.44 -15.28 -12.47
CA TRP A 203 12.27 -14.19 -11.98
C TRP A 203 13.57 -14.00 -12.79
N THR A 204 13.90 -14.89 -13.74
CA THR A 204 15.17 -14.82 -14.49
C THR A 204 15.33 -13.63 -15.46
N PRO A 205 14.29 -13.04 -16.07
CA PRO A 205 14.43 -11.81 -16.86
C PRO A 205 14.47 -10.53 -16.01
N VAL A 206 14.21 -10.62 -14.70
CA VAL A 206 14.12 -9.47 -13.77
C VAL A 206 15.35 -9.39 -12.85
N ARG A 207 16.44 -10.07 -13.26
CA ARG A 207 17.70 -10.21 -12.53
C ARG A 207 18.42 -8.89 -12.25
N ASP A 208 18.19 -7.86 -13.07
CA ASP A 208 19.06 -6.68 -13.02
C ASP A 208 18.68 -5.67 -11.92
N ASN A 209 17.52 -5.78 -11.25
CA ASN A 209 17.17 -4.87 -10.15
C ASN A 209 16.36 -5.49 -8.97
N LEU A 210 15.79 -6.70 -9.11
CA LEU A 210 14.85 -7.28 -8.13
C LEU A 210 15.38 -8.52 -7.37
N ASP A 211 16.64 -8.89 -7.61
CA ASP A 211 17.34 -10.06 -7.03
C ASP A 211 17.79 -9.88 -5.56
N ARG A 212 17.59 -8.71 -4.95
CA ARG A 212 17.90 -8.52 -3.53
C ARG A 212 16.66 -8.68 -2.66
N CYS A 213 16.41 -9.93 -2.26
CA CYS A 213 15.61 -10.21 -1.07
C CYS A 213 16.24 -9.53 0.18
N PRO A 214 15.41 -9.11 1.15
CA PRO A 214 14.50 -7.99 1.05
C PRO A 214 15.24 -6.63 1.06
N LEU A 215 14.67 -5.63 0.39
CA LEU A 215 15.12 -4.25 0.51
C LEU A 215 14.86 -3.72 1.92
N ASP A 216 15.80 -2.95 2.46
CA ASP A 216 15.56 -2.23 3.71
C ASP A 216 14.45 -1.17 3.55
N PHE A 217 13.97 -0.67 4.68
CA PHE A 217 12.89 0.31 4.72
C PHE A 217 13.16 1.54 3.83
N ALA A 218 14.35 2.13 3.90
CA ALA A 218 14.66 3.35 3.15
C ALA A 218 14.75 3.07 1.64
N SER A 219 15.35 1.95 1.24
CA SER A 219 15.36 1.49 -0.15
C SER A 219 13.95 1.24 -0.68
N LYS A 220 13.07 0.64 0.12
CA LYS A 220 11.66 0.45 -0.25
C LYS A 220 10.98 1.79 -0.47
N ILE A 221 11.04 2.72 0.48
CA ILE A 221 10.40 4.03 0.33
C ILE A 221 10.91 4.79 -0.90
N LYS A 222 12.22 4.73 -1.20
CA LYS A 222 12.78 5.29 -2.44
C LYS A 222 12.21 4.64 -3.70
N GLN A 223 12.09 3.32 -3.72
CA GLN A 223 11.49 2.61 -4.84
C GLN A 223 10.01 2.99 -5.04
N ILE A 224 9.26 3.12 -3.94
CA ILE A 224 7.86 3.59 -4.00
C ILE A 224 7.82 4.99 -4.63
N ALA A 225 8.65 5.92 -4.18
CA ALA A 225 8.76 7.27 -4.73
C ALA A 225 9.09 7.31 -6.24
N GLN A 226 9.98 6.42 -6.69
CA GLN A 226 10.36 6.31 -8.10
C GLN A 226 9.26 5.71 -8.99
N LEU A 227 8.45 4.80 -8.45
CA LEU A 227 7.33 4.21 -9.18
C LEU A 227 6.13 5.16 -9.25
N THR A 228 6.11 6.19 -8.43
CA THR A 228 5.08 7.21 -8.43
C THR A 228 5.44 8.44 -9.23
N GLY A 229 6.69 8.94 -9.17
CA GLY A 229 7.12 10.16 -9.87
C GLY A 229 7.27 10.03 -11.39
#